data_AF-A0AA90Q9M1-F1
#
_entry.id   AF-A0AA90Q9M1-F1
#
_cell.length_a   1.000
_cell.length_b   1.000
_cell.length_c   1.000
_cell.angle_alpha   90.00
_cell.angle_beta   90.00
_cell.angle_gamma   90.00
#
_symmetry.space_group_name_H-M   'P 1'
#
loop_
_entity.id
_entity.type
_entity.pdbx_description
1 polymer ?
#
loop_
_entity_poly.entity_id
_entity_poly.type
_entity_poly.pdbx_seq_one_letter_code
_entity_poly.pdbx_strand_id
1 'polypeptide(L)' 'MANCPAGGQETAHHIINTGEGELRYLALSTNKSPEVVEFPDSGKYATLLLDAGGGANTLPQRTVGHIGQSVDYWEGE' A
#
# COMPACT_ATOMS: atom_id res chain seq x y z
N MET A 1 -2.21 -7.58 -19.56
CA MET A 1 -1.68 -7.80 -18.21
C MET A 1 -0.67 -6.70 -17.96
N ALA A 2 -0.91 -5.80 -17.01
CA ALA A 2 0.08 -4.79 -16.65
C ALA A 2 1.07 -5.44 -15.67
N ASN A 3 2.36 -5.38 -15.98
CA ASN A 3 3.41 -5.69 -15.01
C ASN A 3 3.55 -4.48 -14.09
N CYS A 4 3.34 -4.65 -12.79
CA CYS A 4 3.54 -3.60 -11.78
C CYS A 4 4.86 -3.84 -11.04
N PRO A 5 6.01 -3.42 -11.61
CA PRO A 5 7.29 -3.54 -10.89
C PRO A 5 7.25 -2.69 -9.62
N ALA A 6 7.88 -3.18 -8.56
CA ALA A 6 8.15 -2.35 -7.40
C ALA A 6 9.18 -1.26 -7.76
N GLY A 7 8.98 -0.07 -7.22
CA GLY A 7 9.82 1.11 -7.47
C GLY A 7 9.24 2.32 -6.74
N GLY A 8 9.74 3.51 -7.05
CA GLY A 8 9.21 4.76 -6.52
C GLY A 8 7.96 5.20 -7.29
N GLN A 9 7.59 6.48 -7.09
CA GLN A 9 6.41 7.09 -7.70
C GLN A 9 6.41 7.03 -9.24
N GLU A 10 7.59 6.95 -9.86
CA GLU A 10 7.76 6.77 -11.30
C GLU A 10 7.22 5.43 -11.82
N THR A 11 7.06 4.46 -10.93
CA THR A 11 6.45 3.15 -11.21
C THR A 11 5.04 3.03 -10.63
N ALA A 12 4.42 4.13 -10.19
CA ALA A 12 3.05 4.09 -9.71
C ALA A 12 2.08 3.79 -10.87
N HIS A 13 1.11 2.91 -10.62
CA HIS A 13 0.09 2.52 -11.60
C HIS A 13 -1.27 3.02 -11.15
N HIS A 14 -2.04 3.61 -12.06
CA HIS A 14 -3.39 4.07 -11.80
C HIS A 14 -4.35 3.44 -12.81
N ILE A 15 -5.43 2.84 -12.30
CA ILE A 15 -6.54 2.33 -13.10
C ILE A 15 -7.74 3.25 -12.85
N ILE A 16 -8.18 3.95 -13.89
CA ILE A 16 -9.36 4.84 -13.86
C ILE A 16 -10.44 4.22 -14.73
N ASN A 17 -11.64 4.05 -14.19
CA ASN A 17 -12.80 3.67 -14.97
C ASN A 17 -13.35 4.91 -15.70
N THR A 18 -13.23 4.96 -17.03
CA THR A 18 -13.74 6.04 -17.88
C THR A 18 -15.07 5.70 -18.57
N GLY A 19 -15.61 4.50 -18.35
CA GLY A 19 -16.88 4.05 -18.93
C GLY A 19 -18.08 4.31 -18.02
N GLU A 20 -19.29 4.11 -18.57
CA GLU A 20 -20.56 4.26 -17.84
C GLU A 20 -20.94 3.00 -17.03
N GLY A 21 -20.25 1.88 -17.25
CA GLY A 21 -20.49 0.60 -16.57
C GLY A 21 -19.44 0.25 -15.51
N GLU A 22 -19.65 -0.85 -14.81
CA GLU A 22 -18.73 -1.35 -13.78
C GLU A 22 -17.43 -1.91 -14.38
N LEU A 23 -16.28 -1.46 -13.86
CA LEU A 23 -14.97 -2.02 -14.16
C LEU A 23 -14.63 -3.14 -13.17
N ARG A 24 -14.33 -4.33 -13.69
CA ARG A 24 -13.88 -5.49 -12.90
C ARG A 24 -12.45 -5.85 -13.27
N TYR A 25 -11.59 -6.05 -12.27
CA TYR A 25 -10.19 -6.44 -12.45
C TYR A 25 -9.81 -7.56 -11.49
N LEU A 26 -8.87 -8.40 -11.91
CA LEU A 26 -8.22 -9.40 -11.07
C LEU A 26 -6.77 -8.97 -10.84
N ALA A 27 -6.44 -8.72 -9.57
CA ALA A 27 -5.06 -8.44 -9.15
C ALA A 27 -4.45 -9.71 -8.53
N LEU A 28 -3.21 -10.01 -8.88
CA LEU A 28 -2.46 -11.15 -8.35
C LEU A 28 -1.17 -10.61 -7.71
N SER A 29 -0.88 -11.06 -6.49
CA SER A 29 0.30 -10.65 -5.72
C SER A 29 1.03 -11.87 -5.16
N THR A 30 2.33 -11.71 -4.92
CA THR A 30 3.12 -12.71 -4.18
C THR A 30 2.99 -12.57 -2.67
N ASN A 31 2.24 -11.57 -2.18
CA ASN A 31 1.98 -11.32 -0.76
C ASN A 31 3.25 -11.28 0.11
N LYS A 32 4.33 -10.68 -0.42
CA LYS A 32 5.57 -10.48 0.34
C LYS A 32 5.34 -9.41 1.41
N SER A 33 5.62 -9.76 2.66
CA SER A 33 5.53 -8.87 3.82
C SER A 33 6.94 -8.45 4.29
N PRO A 34 7.15 -7.20 4.75
CA PRO A 34 6.19 -6.09 4.78
C PRO A 34 5.98 -5.48 3.38
N GLU A 35 4.77 -4.97 3.14
CA GLU A 35 4.44 -4.20 1.93
C GLU A 35 4.34 -2.71 2.28
N VAL A 36 4.94 -1.86 1.44
CA VAL A 36 4.83 -0.41 1.51
C VAL A 36 4.33 0.07 0.16
N VAL A 37 3.26 0.87 0.16
CA VAL A 37 2.66 1.42 -1.05
C VAL A 37 2.50 2.93 -0.91
N GLU A 38 2.87 3.66 -1.97
CA GLU A 38 2.69 5.11 -2.07
C GLU A 38 1.45 5.44 -2.91
N PHE A 39 0.79 6.53 -2.55
CA PHE A 39 -0.35 7.12 -3.28
C PHE A 39 0.02 8.55 -3.70
N PRO A 40 0.76 8.73 -4.81
CA PRO A 40 1.34 10.02 -5.20
C PRO A 40 0.30 11.14 -5.30
N ASP A 41 -0.86 10.86 -5.89
CA ASP A 41 -1.96 11.82 -6.09
C ASP A 41 -2.46 12.46 -4.79
N SER A 42 -2.31 11.76 -3.65
CA SER A 42 -2.76 12.22 -2.34
C SER A 42 -1.64 12.45 -1.33
N GLY A 43 -0.38 12.23 -1.72
CA GLY A 43 0.79 12.34 -0.84
C GLY A 43 0.73 11.39 0.37
N LYS A 44 0.11 10.22 0.22
CA LYS A 44 -0.04 9.22 1.30
C LYS A 44 0.86 8.02 1.07
N TYR A 45 1.10 7.28 2.12
CA TYR A 45 1.64 5.93 2.07
C TYR A 45 0.81 4.99 2.95
N ALA A 46 0.86 3.70 2.66
CA ALA A 46 0.38 2.67 3.57
C ALA A 46 1.47 1.61 3.79
N THR A 47 1.52 1.09 5.02
CA THR A 47 2.30 -0.09 5.38
C THR A 47 1.35 -1.23 5.70
N LEU A 48 1.69 -2.43 5.25
CA LEU A 48 0.94 -3.65 5.51
C LEU A 48 1.91 -4.74 5.96
N LEU A 49 1.72 -5.24 7.18
CA LEU A 49 2.34 -6.46 7.69
C LEU A 49 1.29 -7.56 7.68
N LEU A 50 1.50 -8.59 6.86
CA LEU A 50 0.58 -9.73 6.75
C LEU A 50 0.78 -10.76 7.88
N ASP A 51 2.01 -10.89 8.36
CA ASP A 51 2.37 -11.73 9.50
C ASP A 51 3.16 -10.89 10.51
N ALA A 52 2.46 -10.30 11.47
CA ALA A 52 3.06 -9.48 12.53
C ALA A 52 3.75 -10.33 13.62
N GLY A 53 4.35 -11.46 13.23
CA GLY A 53 5.12 -12.35 14.11
C GLY A 53 4.29 -13.36 14.91
N GLY A 54 3.01 -13.56 14.57
CA GLY A 54 2.10 -14.47 15.29
C GLY A 54 1.64 -15.68 14.48
N GLY A 55 2.12 -15.85 13.24
CA GLY A 55 1.71 -16.93 12.35
C GLY A 55 0.31 -16.72 11.77
N ALA A 56 -0.31 -17.81 11.30
CA ALA A 56 -1.55 -17.77 10.51
C ALA A 56 -2.78 -17.13 11.19
N ASN A 57 -2.72 -16.83 12.49
CA ASN A 57 -3.81 -16.25 13.27
C ASN A 57 -3.59 -14.77 13.67
N THR A 58 -2.49 -14.14 13.25
CA THR A 58 -2.30 -12.70 13.46
C THR A 58 -3.08 -11.89 12.44
N LEU A 59 -3.87 -10.92 12.92
CA LEU A 59 -4.51 -9.97 12.03
C LEU A 59 -3.44 -9.12 11.33
N PRO A 60 -3.61 -8.81 10.03
CA PRO A 60 -2.68 -7.94 9.34
C PRO A 60 -2.69 -6.56 9.97
N GLN A 61 -1.50 -5.99 10.18
CA GLN A 61 -1.35 -4.62 10.65
C GLN A 61 -1.26 -3.69 9.44
N ARG A 62 -2.20 -2.76 9.34
CA ARG A 62 -2.23 -1.74 8.28
C ARG A 62 -2.24 -0.35 8.88
N THR A 63 -1.30 0.47 8.45
CA THR A 63 -1.23 1.90 8.81
C THR A 63 -1.22 2.74 7.55
N VAL A 64 -1.88 3.90 7.58
CA VAL A 64 -1.90 4.87 6.47
C VAL A 64 -1.51 6.23 7.04
N GLY A 65 -0.57 6.91 6.39
CA GLY A 65 -0.09 8.23 6.81
C GLY A 65 0.17 9.14 5.62
N HIS A 66 0.42 10.41 5.90
CA HIS A 66 0.92 11.37 4.92
C HIS A 66 2.45 11.40 4.93
N ILE A 67 3.04 11.47 3.74
CA ILE A 67 4.49 11.57 3.61
C ILE A 67 4.96 12.90 4.25
N GLY A 68 6.01 12.83 5.08
CA GLY A 68 6.56 14.00 5.77
C GLY A 68 5.79 14.44 7.02
N GLN A 69 4.71 13.76 7.40
CA GLN A 69 3.98 13.99 8.65
C GLN A 69 4.32 12.91 9.70
N SER A 70 5.61 12.74 9.99
CA SER A 70 6.07 11.85 11.07
C SER A 70 6.08 12.59 12.41
N VAL A 71 5.77 11.87 13.48
CA VAL A 71 6.03 12.32 14.86
C VAL A 71 7.52 12.18 15.19
N ASP A 72 8.01 12.99 16.11
CA ASP A 72 9.37 12.82 16.61
C ASP A 72 9.49 11.50 17.37
N TYR A 73 10.67 10.87 17.30
CA TYR A 73 10.89 9.55 17.91
C TYR A 73 10.55 9.49 19.40
N TRP A 74 10.80 10.60 20.13
CA TRP A 74 10.55 10.71 21.58
C TRP A 74 9.23 11.42 21.93
N GLU A 75 8.38 11.71 20.94
CA GLU A 75 7.14 12.45 21.19
C GLU A 75 6.15 11.60 21.99
N GLY A 76 5.98 11.91 23.28
CA GLY A 76 5.01 11.24 24.15
C GLY A 76 5.51 9.95 24.82
N GLU A 77 6.81 9.68 24.78
CA GLU A 77 7.48 8.55 25.44
C GLU A 77 8.08 8.92 26.82
#